data_AF-A0A3M1ECY3-F1
#
_entry.id   AF-A0A3M1ECY3-F1
#
_cell.length_a   1.000
_cell.length_b   1.000
_cell.length_c   1.000
_cell.angle_alpha   90.00
_cell.angle_beta   90.00
_cell.angle_gamma   90.00
#
_symmetry.space_group_name_H-M   'P 1'
#
loop_
_entity.id
_entity.type
_entity.pdbx_description
1 polymer ?
#
loop_
_entity_poly.entity_id
_entity_poly.type
_entity_poly.pdbx_seq_one_letter_code
_entity_poly.pdbx_strand_id
1 'polypeptide(L)'
;MKRNGNRYWLVSRRRRRRTRPNGNLVTQGAIAGSFGALALALATPLIIALVMLVAGGVTAGVVYASLADELQTNLATLEALGQRQVFQSTKIYDRNGRLLNEVFDEGRRTRVKLSEVPVHMRQATIAVEDDTFYTNPGVDVAGIIRSAWRL
;
A
#
# COMPACT_ATOMS: atom_id res chain seq x y z
N MET A 1 -29.78 86.96 69.97
CA MET A 1 -28.93 88.14 69.70
C MET A 1 -28.31 87.98 68.31
N LYS A 2 -28.40 89.03 67.47
CA LYS A 2 -28.07 89.08 66.02
C LYS A 2 -26.57 88.95 65.71
N ARG A 3 -26.24 88.37 64.54
CA ARG A 3 -25.44 88.95 63.42
C ARG A 3 -24.99 87.83 62.48
N ASN A 4 -25.58 87.72 61.28
CA ASN A 4 -25.19 88.37 60.00
C ASN A 4 -23.99 87.69 59.33
N GLY A 5 -24.15 87.34 58.04
CA GLY A 5 -22.98 87.15 57.17
C GLY A 5 -23.15 86.30 55.91
N ASN A 6 -24.03 86.73 55.00
CA ASN A 6 -23.77 86.84 53.55
C ASN A 6 -22.96 85.73 52.83
N ARG A 7 -23.56 85.11 51.80
CA ARG A 7 -23.03 85.12 50.41
C ARG A 7 -23.91 84.30 49.46
N TYR A 8 -24.61 85.01 48.59
CA TYR A 8 -25.12 84.47 47.33
C TYR A 8 -23.93 84.18 46.40
N TRP A 9 -23.86 82.96 45.87
CA TRP A 9 -23.08 82.68 44.66
C TRP A 9 -24.00 82.10 43.59
N LEU A 10 -24.08 82.87 42.50
CA LEU A 10 -24.72 82.56 41.25
C LEU A 10 -24.07 81.34 40.56
N VAL A 11 -24.94 80.54 39.95
CA VAL A 11 -24.83 79.99 38.59
C VAL A 11 -23.46 79.44 38.15
N SER A 12 -23.40 78.13 37.98
CA SER A 12 -23.36 77.55 36.63
C SER A 12 -23.51 76.04 36.66
N ARG A 13 -24.67 75.56 36.20
CA ARG A 13 -24.91 74.17 35.86
C ARG A 13 -24.03 73.79 34.66
N ARG A 14 -22.78 73.38 34.89
CA ARG A 14 -22.04 72.57 33.90
C ARG A 14 -22.46 71.11 34.08
N ARG A 15 -23.55 70.72 33.40
CA ARG A 15 -23.78 69.31 33.06
C ARG A 15 -22.54 68.83 32.31
N ARG A 16 -21.66 68.08 32.98
CA ARG A 16 -20.70 67.23 32.29
C ARG A 16 -21.54 66.18 31.56
N ARG A 17 -21.88 66.46 30.30
CA ARG A 17 -22.27 65.44 29.34
C ARG A 17 -21.09 64.47 29.29
N ARG A 18 -21.22 63.33 29.98
CA ARG A 18 -20.51 62.11 29.62
C ARG A 18 -20.96 61.78 28.21
N THR A 19 -20.25 62.30 27.21
CA THR A 19 -20.24 61.71 25.89
C THR A 19 -19.62 60.33 26.06
N ARG A 20 -20.47 59.33 26.28
CA ARG A 20 -20.14 57.94 26.00
C ARG A 20 -19.94 57.86 24.48
N PRO A 21 -18.71 57.68 23.97
CA PRO A 21 -18.58 57.26 22.58
C PRO A 21 -19.10 55.83 22.54
N ASN A 22 -20.13 55.66 21.70
CA ASN A 22 -20.69 54.44 21.16
C ASN A 22 -20.03 53.12 21.60
N GLY A 23 -20.83 52.32 22.32
CA GLY A 23 -20.87 50.91 22.01
C GLY A 23 -21.22 50.76 20.54
N ASN A 24 -20.27 50.21 19.79
CA ASN A 24 -20.41 49.41 18.57
C ASN A 24 -19.06 49.40 17.84
N LEU A 25 -18.01 48.95 18.53
CA LEU A 25 -16.98 48.12 17.89
C LEU A 25 -17.39 46.66 18.09
N VAL A 26 -18.67 46.41 17.80
CA VAL A 26 -19.21 45.09 17.50
C VAL A 26 -18.47 44.68 16.23
N THR A 27 -17.45 43.85 16.38
CA THR A 27 -17.38 42.57 15.66
C THR A 27 -17.59 42.60 14.13
N GLN A 28 -17.30 43.69 13.43
CA GLN A 28 -17.38 43.73 11.96
C GLN A 28 -16.13 43.19 11.26
N GLY A 29 -15.05 42.88 12.01
CA GLY A 29 -13.88 42.18 11.47
C GLY A 29 -13.88 40.66 11.70
N ALA A 30 -14.76 40.13 12.54
CA ALA A 30 -14.75 38.71 12.90
C ALA A 30 -15.52 37.83 11.90
N ILE A 31 -16.55 38.36 11.24
CA ILE A 31 -17.42 37.55 10.37
C ILE A 31 -16.85 37.43 8.94
N ALA A 32 -16.01 38.36 8.50
CA ALA A 32 -15.30 38.26 7.22
C ALA A 32 -14.20 37.17 7.24
N GLY A 33 -13.56 36.93 8.39
CA GLY A 33 -12.55 35.87 8.57
C GLY A 33 -13.13 34.49 8.91
N SER A 34 -14.38 34.43 9.40
CA SER A 34 -15.00 33.19 9.89
C SER A 34 -15.39 32.22 8.79
N PHE A 35 -15.78 32.71 7.59
CA PHE A 35 -16.05 31.84 6.43
C PHE A 35 -14.77 31.23 5.84
N GLY A 36 -13.66 31.98 5.82
CA GLY A 36 -12.36 31.49 5.37
C GLY A 36 -11.72 30.49 6.33
N ALA A 37 -11.84 30.72 7.64
CA ALA A 37 -11.33 29.81 8.67
C ALA A 37 -12.08 28.46 8.69
N LEU A 38 -13.40 28.46 8.48
CA LEU A 38 -14.19 27.22 8.39
C LEU A 38 -13.92 26.45 7.08
N ALA A 39 -13.73 27.15 5.97
CA ALA A 39 -13.33 26.55 4.69
C ALA A 39 -11.91 25.94 4.76
N LEU A 40 -10.96 26.61 5.41
CA LEU A 40 -9.63 26.04 5.67
C LEU A 40 -9.68 24.83 6.61
N ALA A 41 -10.53 24.86 7.65
CA ALA A 41 -10.66 23.76 8.61
C ALA A 41 -11.27 22.49 7.99
N LEU A 42 -12.05 22.61 6.92
CA LEU A 42 -12.58 21.49 6.14
C LEU A 42 -11.63 21.04 5.02
N ALA A 43 -10.80 21.96 4.48
CA ALA A 43 -9.80 21.64 3.47
C ALA A 43 -8.57 20.92 4.05
N THR A 44 -8.17 21.21 5.29
CA THR A 44 -7.02 20.56 5.95
C THR A 44 -7.15 19.04 6.09
N PRO A 45 -8.27 18.44 6.56
CA PRO A 45 -8.39 16.98 6.59
C PRO A 45 -8.40 16.37 5.18
N LEU A 46 -8.94 17.08 4.18
CA LEU A 46 -8.92 16.62 2.78
C LEU A 46 -7.49 16.64 2.20
N ILE A 47 -6.72 17.68 2.49
CA ILE A 47 -5.31 17.79 2.07
C ILE A 47 -4.48 16.71 2.78
N ILE A 48 -4.69 16.50 4.09
CA ILE A 48 -4.02 15.42 4.83
C ILE A 48 -4.39 14.06 4.25
N ALA A 49 -5.67 13.80 3.96
CA ALA A 49 -6.12 12.56 3.34
C ALA A 49 -5.48 12.35 1.95
N LEU A 50 -5.38 13.41 1.14
CA LEU A 50 -4.72 13.38 -0.15
C LEU A 50 -3.21 13.07 -0.01
N VAL A 51 -2.53 13.72 0.94
CA VAL A 51 -1.11 13.48 1.21
C VAL A 51 -0.90 12.04 1.69
N MET A 52 -1.76 11.52 2.56
CA MET A 52 -1.70 10.13 3.04
C MET A 52 -1.96 9.14 1.90
N LEU A 53 -2.89 9.43 0.98
CA LEU A 53 -3.17 8.61 -0.18
C LEU A 53 -2.00 8.60 -1.17
N VAL A 54 -1.40 9.77 -1.43
CA VAL A 54 -0.20 9.87 -2.28
C VAL A 54 0.98 9.17 -1.62
N ALA A 55 1.23 9.39 -0.32
CA ALA A 55 2.29 8.73 0.42
C ALA A 55 2.10 7.21 0.41
N GLY A 56 0.89 6.73 0.71
CA GLY A 56 0.56 5.31 0.66
C GLY A 56 0.72 4.70 -0.74
N GLY A 57 0.31 5.43 -1.79
CA GLY A 57 0.50 5.02 -3.18
C GLY A 57 1.98 4.93 -3.57
N VAL A 58 2.80 5.90 -3.14
CA VAL A 58 4.25 5.87 -3.34
C VAL A 58 4.88 4.70 -2.59
N THR A 59 4.53 4.49 -1.32
CA THR A 59 5.02 3.35 -0.54
C THR A 59 4.64 2.02 -1.18
N ALA A 60 3.38 1.85 -1.60
CA ALA A 60 2.93 0.65 -2.30
C ALA A 60 3.66 0.43 -3.63
N GLY A 61 3.88 1.50 -4.40
CA GLY A 61 4.64 1.45 -5.65
C GLY A 61 6.10 1.04 -5.44
N VAL A 62 6.75 1.57 -4.40
CA VAL A 62 8.13 1.18 -4.02
C VAL A 62 8.19 -0.28 -3.60
N VAL A 63 7.27 -0.74 -2.74
CA VAL A 63 7.19 -2.14 -2.31
C VAL A 63 6.95 -3.07 -3.51
N TYR A 64 6.05 -2.70 -4.42
CA TYR A 64 5.81 -3.46 -5.65
C TYR A 64 7.07 -3.53 -6.52
N ALA A 65 7.76 -2.40 -6.72
CA ALA A 65 8.98 -2.35 -7.52
C ALA A 65 10.10 -3.21 -6.91
N SER A 66 10.28 -3.19 -5.59
CA SER A 66 11.28 -4.03 -4.93
C SER A 66 10.94 -5.52 -5.04
N LEU A 67 9.67 -5.90 -4.89
CA LEU A 67 9.22 -7.28 -5.07
C LEU A 67 9.40 -7.74 -6.52
N ALA A 68 9.09 -6.87 -7.49
CA ALA A 68 9.22 -7.18 -8.91
C ALA A 68 10.69 -7.43 -9.30
N ASP A 69 11.62 -6.63 -8.79
CA ASP A 69 13.06 -6.79 -9.04
C ASP A 69 13.61 -8.10 -8.45
N GLU A 70 13.18 -8.42 -7.23
CA GLU A 70 13.53 -9.67 -6.54
C GLU A 70 12.95 -10.89 -7.29
N LEU A 71 11.71 -10.79 -7.76
CA LEU A 71 11.08 -11.81 -8.59
C LEU A 71 11.82 -12.01 -9.91
N GLN A 72 12.24 -10.94 -10.61
CA GLN A 72 13.02 -11.06 -11.84
C GLN A 72 14.36 -11.74 -11.61
N THR A 73 15.06 -11.40 -10.53
CA THR A 73 16.32 -12.04 -10.16
C THR A 73 16.14 -13.53 -9.83
N ASN A 74 15.08 -13.85 -9.09
CA ASN A 74 14.74 -15.24 -8.77
C ASN A 74 14.33 -16.02 -10.02
N LEU A 75 13.56 -15.43 -10.93
CA LEU A 75 13.20 -16.05 -12.21
C LEU A 75 14.43 -16.31 -13.09
N ALA A 76 15.34 -15.34 -13.20
CA ALA A 76 16.61 -15.54 -13.92
C ALA A 76 17.44 -16.67 -13.29
N THR A 77 17.41 -16.80 -11.96
CA THR A 77 18.04 -17.93 -11.25
C THR A 77 17.34 -19.25 -11.55
N LEU A 78 16.01 -19.28 -11.63
CA LEU A 78 15.23 -20.47 -12.01
C LEU A 78 15.51 -20.88 -13.47
N GLU A 79 15.65 -19.92 -14.39
CA GLU A 79 16.05 -20.19 -15.77
C GLU A 79 17.47 -20.78 -15.83
N ALA A 80 18.40 -20.25 -15.02
CA ALA A 80 19.73 -20.82 -14.86
C ALA A 80 19.68 -22.25 -14.27
N LEU A 81 18.73 -22.55 -13.37
CA LEU A 81 18.46 -23.91 -12.89
C LEU A 81 17.81 -24.81 -13.96
N GLY A 82 16.98 -24.26 -14.86
CA GLY A 82 16.47 -24.97 -16.03
C GLY A 82 17.57 -25.32 -17.05
N GLN A 83 18.62 -24.49 -17.11
CA GLN A 83 19.83 -24.76 -17.89
C GLN A 83 20.84 -25.64 -17.15
N ARG A 84 20.72 -25.79 -15.82
CA ARG A 84 21.49 -26.78 -15.08
C ARG A 84 21.16 -28.13 -15.69
N GLN A 85 22.18 -28.86 -16.12
CA GLN A 85 22.01 -30.23 -16.59
C GLN A 85 21.37 -31.04 -15.45
N VAL A 86 20.05 -31.25 -15.54
CA VAL A 86 19.32 -32.13 -14.63
C VAL A 86 20.06 -33.46 -14.68
N PHE A 87 20.57 -33.90 -13.53
CA PHE A 87 21.35 -35.13 -13.38
C PHE A 87 20.70 -36.26 -14.18
N GLN A 88 21.32 -36.65 -15.29
CA GLN A 88 20.95 -37.82 -16.09
C GLN A 88 21.77 -38.99 -15.57
N SER A 89 21.19 -40.18 -15.60
CA SER A 89 21.97 -41.40 -15.41
C SER A 89 22.91 -41.62 -16.60
N THR A 90 24.16 -42.01 -16.31
CA THR A 90 25.15 -42.35 -17.33
C THR A 90 24.83 -43.74 -17.89
N LYS A 91 24.67 -43.86 -19.21
CA LYS A 91 24.31 -45.13 -19.87
C LYS A 91 25.51 -45.71 -20.63
N ILE A 92 25.85 -46.96 -20.35
CA ILE A 92 26.96 -47.71 -20.98
C ILE A 92 26.35 -48.70 -21.99
N TYR A 93 26.76 -48.63 -23.25
CA TYR A 93 26.26 -49.47 -24.36
C TYR A 93 27.34 -50.39 -24.92
N ASP A 94 26.94 -51.52 -25.51
CA ASP A 94 27.84 -52.37 -26.29
C ASP A 94 28.09 -51.81 -27.72
N ARG A 95 28.93 -52.50 -28.51
CA ARG A 95 29.24 -52.12 -29.90
C ARG A 95 28.04 -52.14 -30.86
N ASN A 96 26.96 -52.80 -30.47
CA ASN A 96 25.71 -52.92 -31.24
C ASN A 96 24.63 -51.96 -30.71
N GLY A 97 24.94 -51.10 -29.74
CA GLY A 97 24.00 -50.16 -29.13
C GLY A 97 23.07 -50.77 -28.07
N ARG A 98 23.34 -51.98 -27.58
CA ARG A 98 22.57 -52.59 -26.48
C ARG A 98 23.01 -52.00 -25.14
N LEU A 99 22.06 -51.51 -24.34
CA LEU A 99 22.33 -50.99 -23.00
C LEU A 99 22.88 -52.12 -22.12
N LEU A 100 24.10 -51.92 -21.60
CA LEU A 100 24.79 -52.85 -20.70
C LEU A 100 24.59 -52.47 -19.24
N ASN A 101 24.73 -51.19 -18.91
CA ASN A 101 24.60 -50.71 -17.55
C ASN A 101 24.20 -49.23 -17.50
N GLU A 102 23.68 -48.81 -16.35
CA GLU A 102 23.26 -47.44 -16.06
C GLU A 102 23.83 -47.04 -14.68
N VAL A 103 24.67 -46.01 -14.65
CA VAL A 103 25.32 -45.49 -13.43
C VAL A 103 24.58 -44.24 -12.98
N PHE A 104 24.17 -44.22 -11.70
CA PHE A 104 23.47 -43.10 -11.10
C PHE A 104 23.73 -43.02 -9.59
N ASP A 105 23.89 -41.80 -9.06
CA ASP A 105 24.07 -41.53 -7.62
C ASP A 105 22.74 -41.13 -6.97
N GLU A 106 22.06 -40.11 -7.52
CA GLU A 106 20.86 -39.49 -6.91
C GLU A 106 19.53 -40.03 -7.48
N GLY A 107 19.59 -41.17 -8.18
CA GLY A 107 18.44 -41.87 -8.74
C GLY A 107 18.43 -41.96 -10.26
N ARG A 108 17.55 -42.84 -10.76
CA ARG A 108 17.46 -43.18 -12.18
C ARG A 108 16.54 -42.21 -12.92
N ARG A 109 17.11 -41.35 -13.77
CA ARG A 109 16.37 -40.31 -14.51
C ARG A 109 16.63 -40.41 -16.01
N THR A 110 15.56 -40.44 -16.80
CA THR A 110 15.63 -40.33 -18.27
C THR A 110 14.81 -39.13 -18.72
N ARG A 111 15.44 -38.20 -19.47
CA ARG A 111 14.70 -37.08 -20.07
C ARG A 111 13.91 -37.59 -21.27
N VAL A 112 12.60 -37.36 -21.26
CA VAL A 112 11.69 -37.65 -22.38
C VAL A 112 10.94 -36.38 -22.75
N LYS A 113 10.56 -36.24 -24.01
CA LYS A 113 9.70 -35.12 -24.43
C LYS A 113 8.28 -35.38 -23.93
N LEU A 114 7.53 -34.32 -23.62
CA LEU A 114 6.12 -34.46 -23.20
C LEU A 114 5.27 -35.19 -24.26
N SER A 115 5.61 -35.07 -25.54
CA SER A 115 4.98 -35.79 -26.65
C SER A 115 5.21 -37.30 -26.64
N GLU A 116 6.25 -37.78 -25.96
CA GLU A 116 6.57 -39.21 -25.80
C GLU A 116 5.82 -39.82 -24.61
N VAL A 117 5.21 -38.98 -23.74
CA VAL A 117 4.45 -39.44 -22.58
C VAL A 117 3.01 -39.76 -22.99
N PRO A 118 2.48 -40.95 -22.70
CA PRO A 118 1.11 -41.31 -23.03
C PRO A 118 0.10 -40.34 -22.43
N VAL A 119 -0.94 -40.02 -23.20
CA VAL A 119 -1.99 -39.06 -22.80
C VAL A 119 -2.67 -39.47 -21.49
N HIS A 120 -2.93 -40.77 -21.30
CA HIS A 120 -3.54 -41.29 -20.08
C HIS A 120 -2.65 -41.09 -18.85
N MET A 121 -1.32 -41.20 -18.97
CA MET A 121 -0.42 -40.91 -17.84
C MET A 121 -0.46 -39.44 -17.48
N ARG A 122 -0.41 -38.55 -18.49
CA ARG A 122 -0.52 -37.09 -18.27
C ARG A 122 -1.81 -36.74 -17.54
N GLN A 123 -2.93 -37.28 -18.01
CA GLN A 123 -4.25 -37.06 -17.40
C GLN A 123 -4.35 -37.64 -15.99
N ALA A 124 -3.81 -38.84 -15.75
CA ALA A 124 -3.81 -39.44 -14.42
C ALA A 124 -3.01 -38.61 -13.41
N THR A 125 -1.83 -38.11 -13.79
CA THR A 125 -1.03 -37.23 -12.93
C THR A 125 -1.77 -35.93 -12.61
N ILE A 126 -2.37 -35.29 -13.63
CA ILE A 126 -3.16 -34.07 -13.43
C ILE A 126 -4.33 -34.35 -12.49
N ALA A 127 -5.09 -35.42 -12.71
CA ALA A 127 -6.24 -35.75 -11.86
C ALA A 127 -5.87 -36.03 -10.39
N VAL A 128 -4.65 -36.49 -10.12
CA VAL A 128 -4.18 -36.80 -8.75
C VAL A 128 -3.55 -35.58 -8.06
N GLU A 129 -2.77 -34.78 -8.78
CA GLU A 129 -2.01 -33.66 -8.21
C GLU A 129 -2.83 -32.35 -8.22
N ASP A 130 -3.42 -32.01 -9.37
CA ASP A 130 -4.17 -30.77 -9.58
C ASP A 130 -5.08 -30.90 -10.81
N ASP A 131 -6.35 -31.21 -10.60
CA ASP A 131 -7.33 -31.39 -11.67
C ASP A 131 -7.62 -30.08 -12.43
N THR A 132 -7.30 -28.94 -11.83
CA THR A 132 -7.47 -27.60 -12.42
C THR A 132 -6.22 -27.10 -13.15
N PHE A 133 -5.15 -27.89 -13.25
CA PHE A 133 -3.83 -27.49 -13.76
C PHE A 133 -3.85 -26.67 -15.07
N TYR A 134 -4.72 -27.00 -16.02
CA TYR A 134 -4.82 -26.27 -17.30
C TYR A 134 -5.71 -25.01 -17.26
N THR A 135 -6.46 -24.82 -16.20
CA THR A 135 -7.47 -23.76 -16.07
C THR A 135 -7.19 -22.78 -14.94
N ASN A 136 -6.40 -23.19 -13.95
CA ASN A 136 -6.10 -22.34 -12.81
C ASN A 136 -5.07 -21.26 -13.17
N PRO A 137 -5.12 -20.10 -12.50
CA PRO A 137 -4.16 -19.02 -12.74
C PRO A 137 -2.76 -19.29 -12.14
N GLY A 138 -2.54 -20.45 -11.51
CA GLY A 138 -1.28 -20.81 -10.84
C GLY A 138 -0.95 -20.02 -9.56
N VAL A 139 -1.77 -19.03 -9.19
CA VAL A 139 -1.56 -18.17 -8.01
C VAL A 139 -2.89 -17.90 -7.29
N ASP A 140 -2.94 -18.13 -5.98
CA ASP A 140 -4.08 -17.78 -5.14
C ASP A 140 -3.81 -16.46 -4.39
N VAL A 141 -4.22 -15.34 -5.01
CA VAL A 141 -4.08 -13.99 -4.42
C VAL A 141 -4.84 -13.87 -3.10
N ALA A 142 -6.03 -14.47 -3.01
CA ALA A 142 -6.83 -14.44 -1.80
C ALA A 142 -6.15 -15.23 -0.67
N GLY A 143 -5.53 -16.37 -0.98
CA GLY A 143 -4.73 -17.18 -0.07
C GLY A 143 -3.47 -16.48 0.43
N ILE A 144 -2.77 -15.75 -0.44
CA ILE A 144 -1.60 -14.93 -0.09
C ILE A 144 -2.00 -13.84 0.91
N ILE A 145 -3.04 -13.06 0.59
CA ILE A 145 -3.54 -12.00 1.48
C ILE A 145 -3.99 -12.60 2.82
N ARG A 146 -4.74 -13.71 2.78
CA ARG A 146 -5.19 -14.39 4.00
C ARG A 146 -4.04 -14.84 4.89
N SER A 147 -2.96 -15.35 4.29
CA SER A 147 -1.77 -15.79 5.03
C SER A 147 -1.03 -14.61 5.67
N ALA A 148 -0.91 -13.48 4.95
CA ALA A 148 -0.30 -12.27 5.46
C ALA A 148 -1.05 -11.68 6.67
N TRP A 149 -2.37 -11.81 6.72
CA TRP A 149 -3.21 -11.38 7.84
C TRP A 149 -3.24 -12.34 9.04
N ARG A 150 -2.68 -13.55 8.88
CA ARG A 150 -2.59 -14.56 9.95
C ARG A 150 -1.20 -14.60 10.63
N LEU A 151 -0.31 -13.69 10.27
CA LEU A 151 0.95 -13.39 10.97
C LEU A 151 0.68 -12.47 12.16
#